data_AF-A0A9P6XNN0-F1
#
_entry.id   AF-A0A9P6XNN0-F1
#
_cell.length_a   1.000
_cell.length_b   1.000
_cell.length_c   1.000
_cell.angle_alpha   90.00
_cell.angle_beta   90.00
_cell.angle_gamma   90.00
#
_symmetry.space_group_name_H-M   'P 1'
#
loop_
_entity.id
_entity.type
_entity.pdbx_description
1 polymer ?
#
loop_
_entity_poly.entity_id
_entity_poly.type
_entity_poly.pdbx_seq_one_letter_code
_entity_poly.pdbx_strand_id
1 'polypeptide(L)'
;MQLLFLHWGLHGWGVFALAAMAMAYFAYRHNLPLALRSALYPLIGKRINGPIGYTVDALGIVATVFGIGADMGFGVLHLNAGLSHLFNIPHSNLVQIILVVSMMGAAVAVAVSGVEKGVR
;
A
#
# COMPACT_ATOMS: atom_id res chain seq x y z
N MET A 1 8.40 11.36 -23.45
CA MET A 1 9.22 10.69 -22.41
C MET A 1 9.35 11.48 -21.11
N GLN A 2 9.48 12.82 -21.14
CA GLN A 2 9.59 13.63 -19.90
C GLN A 2 8.42 13.43 -18.91
N LEU A 3 7.17 13.35 -19.38
CA LEU A 3 6.01 13.13 -18.50
C LEU A 3 6.07 11.79 -17.75
N LEU A 4 6.69 10.79 -18.36
CA LEU A 4 6.84 9.44 -17.80
C LEU A 4 7.87 9.48 -16.65
N PHE A 5 8.99 10.17 -16.84
CA PHE A 5 9.97 10.43 -15.78
C PHE A 5 9.45 11.34 -14.67
N LEU A 6 8.51 12.24 -14.96
CA LEU A 6 7.86 13.05 -13.93
C LEU A 6 7.00 12.18 -12.99
N HIS A 7 6.19 11.28 -13.54
CA HIS A 7 5.27 10.46 -12.73
C HIS A 7 5.96 9.25 -12.09
N TRP A 8 6.90 8.61 -12.79
CA TRP A 8 7.52 7.35 -12.38
C TRP A 8 9.01 7.48 -12.02
N GLY A 9 9.56 8.69 -12.09
CA GLY A 9 10.94 8.98 -11.69
C GLY A 9 11.03 9.55 -10.28
N LEU A 10 12.03 10.41 -10.06
CA LEU A 10 12.44 10.88 -8.73
C LEU A 10 11.31 11.54 -7.92
N HIS A 11 10.35 12.19 -8.57
CA HIS A 11 9.26 12.87 -7.86
C HIS A 11 8.38 11.88 -7.09
N GLY A 12 7.97 10.77 -7.71
CA GLY A 12 7.17 9.74 -7.05
C GLY A 12 7.94 9.04 -5.93
N TRP A 13 9.19 8.63 -6.21
CA TRP A 13 10.04 7.95 -5.23
C TRP A 13 10.49 8.84 -4.07
N GLY A 14 10.64 10.14 -4.31
CA GLY A 14 11.07 11.10 -3.29
C GLY A 14 10.09 11.19 -2.12
N VAL A 15 8.79 11.10 -2.39
CA VAL A 15 7.75 11.09 -1.34
C VAL A 15 7.87 9.85 -0.47
N PHE A 16 8.06 8.67 -1.06
CA PHE A 16 8.25 7.42 -0.32
C PHE A 16 9.53 7.44 0.51
N ALA A 17 10.64 7.91 -0.07
CA ALA A 17 11.92 8.02 0.63
C ALA A 17 11.80 8.96 1.84
N LEU A 18 11.16 10.13 1.68
CA LEU A 18 10.96 11.08 2.77
C LEU A 18 10.11 10.49 3.90
N ALA A 19 8.99 9.84 3.58
CA ALA A 19 8.13 9.22 4.58
C ALA A 19 8.85 8.07 5.31
N ALA A 20 9.55 7.20 4.57
CA ALA A 20 10.30 6.09 5.14
C ALA A 20 11.44 6.58 6.04
N MET A 21 12.20 7.59 5.61
CA MET A 21 13.28 8.19 6.42
C MET A 21 12.75 8.80 7.70
N ALA A 22 11.61 9.52 7.66
CA ALA A 22 11.01 10.10 8.85
C ALA A 22 10.64 9.01 9.87
N MET A 23 9.94 7.96 9.44
CA MET A 23 9.57 6.84 10.33
C MET A 23 10.80 6.09 10.85
N ALA A 24 11.78 5.79 9.99
CA ALA A 24 13.00 5.09 10.38
C ALA A 24 13.82 5.90 11.38
N TYR A 25 13.96 7.21 11.18
CA TYR A 25 14.71 8.08 12.09
C TYR A 25 14.12 8.05 13.51
N PHE A 26 12.80 8.22 13.65
CA PHE A 26 12.16 8.21 14.97
C PHE A 26 12.11 6.81 15.59
N ALA A 27 11.93 5.77 14.78
CA ALA A 27 11.93 4.41 15.28
C ALA A 27 13.31 3.98 15.81
N TYR A 28 14.36 4.17 15.00
CA TYR A 28 15.69 3.64 15.32
C TYR A 28 16.55 4.58 16.17
N ARG A 29 16.42 5.90 16.04
CA ARG A 29 17.22 6.86 16.82
C ARG A 29 16.55 7.32 18.11
N HIS A 30 15.22 7.38 18.12
CA HIS A 30 14.44 7.87 19.26
C HIS A 30 13.66 6.78 20.00
N ASN A 31 13.80 5.50 19.60
CA ASN A 31 13.10 4.35 20.19
C ASN A 31 11.57 4.57 20.28
N LEU A 32 10.99 5.27 19.30
CA LEU A 32 9.55 5.45 19.16
C LEU A 32 8.95 4.29 18.35
N PRO A 33 7.64 4.00 18.47
CA PRO A 33 7.01 2.96 17.67
C PRO A 33 7.15 3.26 16.16
N LEU A 34 7.29 2.21 15.35
CA LEU A 34 7.32 2.31 13.88
C LEU A 34 5.90 2.59 13.36
N ALA A 35 5.46 3.85 13.46
CA ALA A 35 4.12 4.32 13.11
C ALA A 35 4.19 5.73 12.51
N LEU A 36 3.21 6.09 11.68
CA LEU A 36 3.15 7.42 11.05
C LEU A 36 3.11 8.54 12.09
N ARG A 37 2.37 8.34 13.20
CA ARG A 37 2.33 9.29 14.31
C ARG A 37 3.69 9.65 14.90
N SER A 38 4.69 8.77 14.81
CA SER A 38 6.03 9.02 15.35
C SER A 38 6.78 10.11 14.58
N ALA A 39 6.47 10.28 13.29
CA ALA A 39 7.01 11.38 12.48
C ALA A 39 6.51 12.76 12.94
N LEU A 40 5.38 12.82 13.67
CA LEU A 40 4.82 14.06 14.22
C LEU A 40 5.36 14.41 15.61
N TYR A 41 6.13 13.53 16.24
CA TYR A 41 6.76 13.77 17.54
C TYR A 41 7.46 15.15 17.68
N PRO A 42 8.25 15.65 16.70
CA PRO A 42 8.88 16.97 16.84
C PRO A 42 7.90 18.14 16.85
N LEU A 43 6.69 17.97 16.29
CA LEU A 43 5.68 19.04 16.18
C LEU A 43 4.71 19.03 17.37
N ILE A 44 4.25 17.85 17.78
CA ILE A 44 3.20 17.71 18.80
C ILE A 44 3.70 17.04 20.11
N GLY A 45 4.99 16.69 20.17
CA GLY A 45 5.62 16.10 21.35
C GLY A 45 4.95 14.82 21.81
N LYS A 46 4.73 14.70 23.13
CA LYS A 46 4.09 13.52 23.74
C LYS A 46 2.60 13.32 23.35
N ARG A 47 1.98 14.30 22.67
CA ARG A 47 0.58 14.18 22.20
C ARG A 47 0.39 13.17 21.06
N ILE A 48 1.47 12.57 20.56
CA ILE A 48 1.41 11.43 19.63
C ILE A 48 0.66 10.22 20.19
N ASN A 49 0.62 10.06 21.53
CA ASN A 49 -0.14 8.99 22.19
C ASN A 49 -1.58 9.41 22.54
N GLY A 50 -2.00 10.58 22.05
CA GLY A 50 -3.35 11.11 22.20
C GLY A 50 -4.15 11.01 20.90
N PRO A 51 -5.36 11.60 20.88
CA PRO A 51 -6.29 11.47 19.75
C PRO A 51 -5.68 11.92 18.42
N ILE A 52 -4.87 12.97 18.41
CA ILE A 52 -4.24 13.50 17.20
C ILE A 52 -3.32 12.46 16.53
N GLY A 53 -2.52 11.73 17.31
CA GLY A 53 -1.64 10.70 16.74
C GLY A 53 -2.41 9.50 16.20
N TYR A 54 -3.44 9.05 16.91
CA TYR A 54 -4.30 7.97 16.44
C TYR A 54 -5.09 8.34 15.17
N THR A 55 -5.52 9.59 15.04
CA THR A 55 -6.17 10.07 13.80
C THR A 55 -5.22 9.97 12.61
N VAL A 56 -3.96 10.33 12.78
CA VAL A 56 -2.96 10.28 11.70
C VAL A 56 -2.66 8.83 11.30
N ASP A 57 -2.51 7.93 12.27
CA ASP A 57 -2.34 6.51 11.98
C ASP A 57 -3.58 5.95 11.24
N ALA A 58 -4.80 6.32 11.67
CA ALA A 58 -6.03 5.91 11.00
C ALA A 58 -6.10 6.41 9.56
N LEU A 59 -5.74 7.68 9.31
CA LEU A 59 -5.64 8.22 7.94
C LEU A 59 -4.60 7.47 7.11
N GLY A 60 -3.47 7.10 7.71
CA GLY A 60 -2.44 6.28 7.06
C GLY A 60 -2.95 4.89 6.67
N ILE A 61 -3.69 4.22 7.56
CA ILE A 61 -4.31 2.92 7.27
C ILE A 61 -5.32 3.07 6.13
N VAL A 62 -6.21 4.06 6.20
CA VAL A 62 -7.21 4.32 5.16
C VAL A 62 -6.54 4.58 3.81
N ALA A 63 -5.54 5.46 3.76
CA ALA A 63 -4.78 5.75 2.54
C ALA A 63 -4.09 4.50 1.97
N THR A 64 -3.54 3.65 2.82
CA THR A 64 -2.88 2.40 2.41
C THR A 64 -3.89 1.40 1.82
N VAL A 65 -5.04 1.23 2.46
CA VAL A 65 -6.10 0.33 1.98
C VAL A 65 -6.65 0.79 0.63
N PHE A 66 -6.90 2.09 0.47
CA PHE A 66 -7.34 2.65 -0.82
C PHE A 66 -6.27 2.50 -1.91
N GLY A 67 -5.00 2.72 -1.57
CA GLY A 67 -3.87 2.54 -2.51
C GLY A 67 -3.76 1.10 -3.01
N ILE A 68 -3.74 0.13 -2.09
CA ILE A 68 -3.68 -1.30 -2.43
C ILE A 68 -4.93 -1.73 -3.21
N GLY A 69 -6.11 -1.23 -2.83
CA GLY A 69 -7.36 -1.54 -3.52
C GLY A 69 -7.39 -1.06 -4.96
N ALA A 70 -6.89 0.16 -5.23
CA ALA A 70 -6.80 0.70 -6.58
C ALA A 70 -5.81 -0.10 -7.45
N ASP A 71 -4.63 -0.40 -6.91
CA ASP A 71 -3.61 -1.20 -7.60
C ASP A 71 -4.13 -2.61 -7.96
N MET A 72 -4.79 -3.28 -7.01
CA MET A 72 -5.45 -4.57 -7.24
C MET A 72 -6.52 -4.49 -8.34
N GLY A 73 -7.31 -3.41 -8.37
CA GLY A 73 -8.32 -3.18 -9.40
C GLY A 73 -7.72 -3.12 -10.81
N PHE A 74 -6.64 -2.34 -10.99
CA PHE A 74 -5.91 -2.31 -12.26
C PHE A 74 -5.29 -3.67 -12.61
N GLY A 75 -4.75 -4.38 -11.62
CA GLY A 75 -4.24 -5.75 -11.80
C GLY A 75 -5.28 -6.70 -12.37
N VAL A 76 -6.50 -6.71 -11.83
CA VAL A 76 -7.59 -7.56 -12.32
C VAL A 76 -8.03 -7.19 -13.74
N LEU A 77 -8.08 -5.89 -14.06
CA LEU A 77 -8.41 -5.44 -15.42
C LEU A 77 -7.37 -5.93 -16.44
N HIS A 78 -6.08 -5.81 -16.12
CA HIS A 78 -5.00 -6.33 -16.97
C HIS A 78 -5.04 -7.86 -17.09
N LEU A 79 -5.30 -8.58 -16.00
CA LEU A 79 -5.42 -10.04 -16.02
C LEU A 79 -6.61 -10.51 -16.85
N ASN A 80 -7.77 -9.89 -16.71
CA ASN A 80 -8.93 -10.22 -17.53
C ASN A 80 -8.64 -9.95 -19.01
N ALA A 81 -7.96 -8.85 -19.34
CA ALA A 81 -7.52 -8.57 -20.71
C ALA A 81 -6.58 -9.65 -21.27
N GLY A 82 -5.62 -10.09 -20.47
CA GLY A 82 -4.75 -11.21 -20.85
C GLY A 82 -5.53 -12.52 -21.05
N LEU A 83 -6.44 -12.83 -20.14
CA LEU A 83 -7.28 -14.04 -20.21
C LEU A 83 -8.24 -14.01 -21.41
N SER A 84 -8.82 -12.86 -21.72
CA SER A 84 -9.67 -12.69 -22.89
C SER A 84 -8.88 -12.87 -24.19
N HIS A 85 -7.66 -12.30 -24.25
CA HIS A 85 -6.80 -12.43 -25.41
C HIS A 85 -6.31 -13.87 -25.65
N LEU A 86 -5.94 -14.59 -24.58
CA LEU A 86 -5.33 -15.93 -24.68
C LEU A 86 -6.36 -17.07 -24.72
N PHE A 87 -7.46 -16.94 -23.97
CA PHE A 87 -8.42 -18.02 -23.73
C PHE A 87 -9.84 -17.68 -24.16
N ASN A 88 -10.06 -16.53 -24.81
CA ASN A 88 -11.38 -16.03 -25.22
C ASN A 88 -12.39 -15.93 -24.06
N ILE A 89 -11.92 -15.71 -22.84
CA ILE A 89 -12.79 -15.49 -21.68
C ILE A 89 -13.49 -14.13 -21.83
N PRO A 90 -14.82 -14.03 -21.60
CA PRO A 90 -15.54 -12.77 -21.72
C PRO A 90 -15.11 -11.73 -20.69
N HIS A 91 -14.90 -10.50 -21.15
CA HIS A 91 -14.78 -9.31 -20.30
C HIS A 91 -16.12 -8.98 -19.64
N SER A 92 -16.43 -9.64 -18.52
CA SER A 92 -17.64 -9.42 -17.76
C SER A 92 -17.34 -9.08 -16.30
N ASN A 93 -18.26 -8.34 -15.66
CA ASN A 93 -18.16 -7.98 -14.24
C ASN A 93 -18.05 -9.22 -13.35
N LEU A 94 -18.72 -10.32 -13.72
CA LEU A 94 -18.69 -11.57 -12.97
C LEU A 94 -17.28 -12.18 -12.95
N VAL A 95 -16.61 -12.23 -14.11
CA VAL A 95 -15.21 -12.71 -14.20
C VAL A 95 -14.27 -11.82 -13.39
N GLN A 96 -14.44 -10.49 -13.45
CA GLN A 96 -13.62 -9.57 -12.65
C GLN A 96 -13.81 -9.78 -11.15
N ILE A 97 -15.05 -9.94 -10.67
CA ILE A 97 -15.34 -10.21 -9.25
C ILE A 97 -14.67 -11.52 -8.81
N ILE A 98 -14.76 -12.59 -9.61
CA ILE A 98 -14.10 -13.87 -9.31
C ILE A 98 -12.58 -13.67 -9.21
N LEU A 99 -11.98 -12.94 -10.16
CA LEU A 99 -10.55 -12.67 -10.14
C LEU A 99 -10.13 -11.88 -8.90
N VAL A 100 -10.85 -10.81 -8.54
CA VAL A 100 -10.59 -10.04 -7.30
C VAL A 100 -10.62 -10.96 -6.08
N VAL A 101 -11.69 -11.75 -5.92
CA VAL A 101 -11.85 -12.65 -4.76
C VAL A 101 -10.73 -13.69 -4.72
N SER A 102 -10.34 -14.26 -5.86
CA SER A 102 -9.24 -15.23 -5.91
C SER A 102 -7.89 -14.62 -5.55
N MET A 103 -7.57 -13.42 -6.05
CA MET A 103 -6.31 -12.74 -5.79
C MET A 103 -6.22 -12.27 -4.33
N MET A 104 -7.30 -11.68 -3.82
CA MET A 104 -7.40 -11.32 -2.40
C MET A 104 -7.31 -12.55 -1.51
N GLY A 105 -7.99 -13.64 -1.87
CA GLY A 105 -7.94 -14.90 -1.12
C GLY A 105 -6.51 -15.47 -1.06
N ALA A 106 -5.79 -15.46 -2.18
CA ALA A 106 -4.40 -15.86 -2.23
C ALA A 106 -3.50 -14.96 -1.37
N ALA A 107 -3.68 -13.63 -1.45
CA ALA A 107 -2.93 -12.66 -0.64
C ALA A 107 -3.17 -12.86 0.87
N VAL A 108 -4.41 -13.10 1.28
CA VAL A 108 -4.77 -13.40 2.68
C VAL A 108 -4.19 -14.74 3.12
N ALA A 109 -4.26 -15.78 2.28
CA ALA A 109 -3.67 -17.08 2.58
C ALA A 109 -2.16 -16.96 2.83
N VAL A 110 -1.46 -16.20 1.99
CA VAL A 110 -0.03 -15.90 2.16
C VAL A 110 0.22 -15.16 3.48
N ALA A 111 -0.55 -14.11 3.78
CA ALA A 111 -0.40 -13.34 5.01
C ALA A 111 -0.61 -14.19 6.27
N VAL A 112 -1.61 -15.07 6.28
CA VAL A 112 -1.93 -15.96 7.42
C VAL A 112 -0.90 -17.10 7.56
N SER A 113 -0.37 -17.61 6.44
CA SER A 113 0.66 -18.67 6.46
C SER A 113 2.03 -18.24 6.99
N GLY A 114 2.19 -16.92 7.21
CA GLY A 114 3.43 -16.28 7.62
C GLY A 114 4.03 -15.52 6.45
N VAL A 115 3.99 -14.19 6.52
CA VAL A 115 4.50 -13.29 5.47
C VAL A 115 5.96 -13.62 5.12
N GLU A 116 6.79 -13.97 6.11
CA GLU A 116 8.20 -14.36 5.91
C GLU A 116 8.40 -15.62 5.07
N LYS A 117 7.41 -16.52 5.02
CA LYS A 117 7.47 -17.75 4.20
C LYS A 117 6.96 -17.53 2.79
N GLY A 118 6.04 -16.60 2.59
CA GLY A 118 5.37 -16.37 1.31
C GLY A 118 5.88 -15.16 0.51
N VAL A 119 6.49 -14.17 1.15
CA VAL A 119 7.07 -12.98 0.51
C VAL A 119 8.53 -12.88 0.94
N ARG A 120 9.44 -13.10 -0.01
CA ARG A 120 10.90 -13.09 0.19
C ARG A 120 11.55 -12.12 -0.77
#